data_AF-A0A4U5QSG3-F1
#
_entry.id   AF-A0A4U5QSG3-F1
#
_cell.length_a   1.000
_cell.length_b   1.000
_cell.length_c   1.000
_cell.angle_alpha   90.00
_cell.angle_beta   90.00
_cell.angle_gamma   90.00
#
_symmetry.space_group_name_H-M   'P 1'
#
loop_
_entity.id
_entity.type
_entity.pdbx_description
1 polymer ?
#
loop_
_entity_poly.entity_id
_entity_poly.type
_entity_poly.pdbx_seq_one_letter_code
_entity_poly.pdbx_strand_id
1 'polypeptide(L)'
;MDSRNGSVSETPLDAEIESFFDSAPPLKDSAGIIKKLKEFIEYNSTPPGKGSPRRVVCVTSGGTTVPLEQRCVRYIDNFSSGHRGATSTEYFIKAGYAVIFLYRRGTFQPYCQSLPEDPLLECFECSEDSTIQVRQPHTEAVKRAVSDHHAAIAGGHLLKLPFTTIFEYLQILQSIAMSMKDLGSLAVFYLAAAVSDFYVPWKSMAEHKIQSASGPLDMRLVQVPKMLSALKKEWAPMAFCISFKLETDSKILLEKAEMALKKYRMHMVVANELSTRKEEVTVVTGNEKILVCRDKTQADSDVEEPLIELIVGRHSAYVKDSDL
;
A
#
# COMPACT_ATOMS: atom_id res chain seq x y z
N MET A 1 -41.32 -21.04 -17.12
CA MET A 1 -39.99 -21.58 -17.41
C MET A 1 -39.52 -20.92 -18.68
N ASP A 2 -38.65 -19.92 -18.54
CA ASP A 2 -37.44 -19.78 -19.35
C ASP A 2 -36.67 -18.56 -18.88
N SER A 3 -35.66 -18.87 -18.09
CA SER A 3 -34.66 -17.96 -17.54
C SER A 3 -33.78 -17.46 -18.69
N ARG A 4 -33.89 -16.19 -19.05
CA ARG A 4 -32.82 -15.50 -19.77
C ARG A 4 -31.96 -14.79 -18.73
N ASN A 5 -30.99 -15.53 -18.20
CA ASN A 5 -29.79 -14.92 -17.63
C ASN A 5 -29.10 -14.16 -18.78
N GLY A 6 -29.23 -12.83 -18.78
CA GLY A 6 -28.39 -11.99 -19.61
C GLY A 6 -26.95 -12.15 -19.13
N SER A 7 -26.12 -12.81 -19.92
CA SER A 7 -24.67 -12.75 -19.76
C SER A 7 -24.26 -11.28 -19.90
N VAL A 8 -23.78 -10.69 -18.81
CA VAL A 8 -23.13 -9.38 -18.83
C VAL A 8 -21.97 -9.48 -19.82
N SER A 9 -21.98 -8.68 -20.87
CA SER A 9 -20.90 -8.64 -21.84
C SER A 9 -19.63 -8.15 -21.13
N GLU A 10 -18.65 -9.04 -20.92
CA GLU A 10 -17.33 -8.70 -20.39
C GLU A 10 -16.71 -7.56 -21.21
N THR A 11 -16.31 -6.48 -20.55
CA THR A 11 -15.60 -5.41 -21.26
C THR A 11 -14.17 -5.85 -21.54
N PRO A 12 -13.48 -5.33 -22.58
CA PRO A 12 -12.10 -5.73 -22.89
C PRO A 12 -11.12 -5.60 -21.71
N LEU A 13 -11.39 -4.67 -20.79
CA LEU A 13 -10.59 -4.47 -19.58
C LEU A 13 -10.77 -5.60 -18.55
N ASP A 14 -11.98 -6.13 -18.43
CA ASP A 14 -12.29 -7.19 -17.47
C ASP A 14 -11.58 -8.48 -17.90
N ALA A 15 -11.61 -8.79 -19.20
CA ALA A 15 -10.87 -9.90 -19.78
C ALA A 15 -9.33 -9.77 -19.60
N GLU A 16 -8.76 -8.56 -19.70
CA GLU A 16 -7.33 -8.35 -19.42
C GLU A 16 -6.98 -8.61 -17.94
N ILE A 17 -7.86 -8.21 -17.02
CA ILE A 17 -7.67 -8.40 -15.58
C ILE A 17 -7.79 -9.88 -15.22
N GLU A 18 -8.83 -10.56 -15.71
CA GLU A 18 -9.00 -12.01 -15.52
C GLU A 18 -7.82 -12.78 -16.10
N SER A 19 -7.40 -12.46 -17.32
CA SER A 19 -6.22 -13.06 -17.93
C SER A 19 -4.95 -12.84 -17.09
N PHE A 20 -4.80 -11.70 -16.41
CA PHE A 20 -3.69 -11.49 -15.48
C PHE A 20 -3.76 -12.47 -14.32
N PHE A 21 -4.88 -12.54 -13.60
CA PHE A 21 -5.04 -13.38 -12.41
C PHE A 21 -4.98 -14.88 -12.75
N ASP A 22 -5.58 -15.31 -13.85
CA ASP A 22 -5.52 -16.69 -14.34
C ASP A 22 -4.11 -17.13 -14.76
N SER A 23 -3.28 -16.15 -15.16
CA SER A 23 -1.89 -16.43 -15.49
C SER A 23 -0.96 -16.37 -14.30
N ALA A 24 -1.34 -15.67 -13.22
CA ALA A 24 -0.46 -15.36 -12.11
C ALA A 24 0.01 -16.64 -11.37
N PRO A 25 1.25 -16.66 -10.86
CA PRO A 25 1.70 -17.74 -10.00
C PRO A 25 0.83 -17.80 -8.73
N PRO A 26 0.61 -19.01 -8.17
CA PRO A 26 -0.14 -19.17 -6.93
C PRO A 26 0.45 -18.32 -5.80
N LEU A 27 -0.40 -17.55 -5.13
CA LEU A 27 -0.01 -16.77 -3.97
C LEU A 27 0.34 -17.69 -2.80
N LYS A 28 1.57 -17.58 -2.29
CA LYS A 28 2.01 -18.30 -1.09
C LYS A 28 1.13 -17.89 0.11
N ASP A 29 0.59 -18.89 0.81
CA ASP A 29 -0.26 -18.70 2.00
C ASP A 29 -1.54 -17.86 1.75
N SER A 30 -2.15 -17.98 0.56
CA SER A 30 -3.41 -17.29 0.22
C SER A 30 -4.51 -17.51 1.27
N ALA A 31 -4.70 -18.75 1.72
CA ALA A 31 -5.70 -19.08 2.74
C ALA A 31 -5.42 -18.39 4.10
N GLY A 32 -4.16 -18.33 4.53
CA GLY A 32 -3.77 -17.63 5.75
C GLY A 32 -3.97 -16.12 5.66
N ILE A 33 -3.72 -15.52 4.49
CA ILE A 33 -3.98 -14.10 4.22
C ILE A 33 -5.48 -13.80 4.31
N ILE A 34 -6.31 -14.59 3.64
CA ILE A 34 -7.79 -14.43 3.67
C ILE A 34 -8.32 -14.58 5.09
N LYS A 35 -7.83 -15.57 5.84
CA LYS A 35 -8.21 -15.76 7.24
C LYS A 35 -7.88 -14.53 8.10
N LYS A 36 -6.64 -14.02 8.02
CA LYS A 36 -6.21 -12.82 8.76
C LYS A 36 -7.02 -11.58 8.40
N LEU A 37 -7.33 -11.40 7.11
CA LEU A 37 -8.16 -10.29 6.64
C LEU A 37 -9.56 -10.35 7.22
N LYS A 38 -10.19 -11.53 7.17
CA LYS A 38 -11.53 -11.76 7.72
C LYS A 38 -11.56 -11.45 9.22
N GLU A 39 -10.64 -12.04 10.00
CA GLU A 39 -10.54 -11.81 11.44
C GLU A 39 -10.32 -10.33 11.79
N PHE A 40 -9.45 -9.63 11.04
CA PHE A 40 -9.16 -8.22 11.26
C PHE A 40 -10.36 -7.32 10.93
N ILE A 41 -11.08 -7.61 9.85
CA ILE A 41 -12.25 -6.83 9.43
C ILE A 41 -13.42 -7.07 10.39
N GLU A 42 -13.68 -8.32 10.79
CA GLU A 42 -14.72 -8.65 11.77
C GLU A 42 -14.45 -7.93 13.11
N TYR A 43 -13.22 -7.99 13.61
CA TYR A 43 -12.84 -7.32 14.85
C TYR A 43 -13.06 -5.81 14.80
N ASN A 44 -12.74 -5.15 13.67
CA ASN A 44 -12.87 -3.70 13.55
C ASN A 44 -14.29 -3.24 13.17
N SER A 45 -15.11 -4.13 12.61
CA SER A 45 -16.53 -3.85 12.32
C SER A 45 -17.37 -3.89 13.59
N THR A 46 -17.07 -4.82 14.50
CA THR A 46 -17.74 -4.95 15.80
C THR A 46 -16.70 -5.04 16.93
N PRO A 47 -16.05 -3.92 17.28
CA PRO A 47 -15.00 -3.94 18.30
C PRO A 47 -15.53 -4.40 19.66
N PRO A 48 -14.73 -5.10 20.48
CA PRO A 48 -15.12 -5.49 21.83
C PRO A 48 -15.39 -4.27 22.72
N GLY A 49 -16.55 -4.25 23.38
CA GLY A 49 -17.08 -3.07 24.07
C GLY A 49 -17.86 -2.16 23.10
N LYS A 50 -18.89 -1.43 23.58
CA LYS A 50 -19.91 -0.71 22.78
C LYS A 50 -19.41 0.42 21.86
N GLY A 51 -18.32 0.24 21.12
CA GLY A 51 -17.77 1.19 20.17
C GLY A 51 -18.43 1.07 18.80
N SER A 52 -18.49 2.19 18.09
CA SER A 52 -18.86 2.21 16.67
C SER A 52 -17.83 1.45 15.83
N PRO A 53 -18.21 0.95 14.63
CA PRO A 53 -17.27 0.40 13.67
C PRO A 53 -16.09 1.34 13.44
N ARG A 54 -14.87 0.79 13.44
CA ARG A 54 -13.66 1.57 13.14
C ARG A 54 -13.50 1.74 11.64
N ARG A 55 -13.00 2.89 11.22
CA ARG A 55 -12.58 3.12 9.82
C ARG A 55 -11.35 2.27 9.53
N VAL A 56 -11.32 1.67 8.35
CA VAL A 56 -10.23 0.77 7.94
C VAL A 56 -9.53 1.36 6.73
N VAL A 57 -8.20 1.48 6.79
CA VAL A 57 -7.38 1.94 5.67
C VAL A 57 -6.41 0.85 5.21
N CYS A 58 -6.40 0.57 3.91
CA CYS A 58 -5.35 -0.20 3.27
C CYS A 58 -4.22 0.75 2.83
N VAL A 59 -3.09 0.71 3.51
CA VAL A 59 -1.88 1.45 3.14
C VAL A 59 -0.97 0.52 2.35
N THR A 60 -0.69 0.85 1.09
CA THR A 60 0.30 0.11 0.30
C THR A 60 1.65 0.82 0.34
N SER A 61 2.75 0.10 0.56
CA SER A 61 4.09 0.70 0.71
C SER A 61 5.21 -0.11 0.05
N GLY A 62 6.24 0.59 -0.43
CA GLY A 62 7.40 0.00 -1.10
C GLY A 62 7.18 -0.29 -2.58
N GLY A 63 8.20 -0.88 -3.21
CA GLY A 63 8.23 -1.18 -4.64
C GLY A 63 7.85 -2.61 -4.98
N THR A 64 7.22 -2.83 -6.14
CA THR A 64 7.02 -4.18 -6.69
C THR A 64 8.19 -4.59 -7.57
N THR A 65 8.55 -5.88 -7.53
CA THR A 65 9.44 -6.47 -8.53
C THR A 65 8.70 -7.16 -9.66
N VAL A 66 9.32 -7.20 -10.83
CA VAL A 66 8.90 -8.01 -11.98
C VAL A 66 9.97 -9.08 -12.20
N PRO A 67 9.70 -10.36 -11.85
CA PRO A 67 10.61 -11.45 -12.16
C PRO A 67 10.74 -11.62 -13.68
N LEU A 68 11.94 -11.92 -14.15
CA LEU A 68 12.21 -12.18 -15.56
C LEU A 68 12.19 -13.68 -15.89
N GLU A 69 12.32 -14.51 -14.87
CA GLU A 69 12.29 -15.97 -14.92
C GLU A 69 11.38 -16.52 -13.80
N GLN A 70 10.70 -17.65 -14.01
CA GLN A 70 9.82 -18.25 -12.99
C GLN A 70 10.63 -18.69 -11.76
N ARG A 71 11.79 -19.32 -12.00
CA ARG A 71 12.83 -19.52 -10.99
C ARG A 71 13.72 -18.28 -10.97
N CYS A 72 13.14 -17.21 -10.44
CA CYS A 72 13.66 -15.86 -10.52
C CYS A 72 15.11 -15.76 -10.02
N VAL A 73 16.01 -15.36 -10.91
CA VAL A 73 17.37 -14.92 -10.57
C VAL A 73 17.51 -13.41 -10.79
N ARG A 74 16.79 -12.87 -11.78
CA ARG A 74 16.83 -11.45 -12.14
C ARG A 74 15.41 -10.87 -12.11
N TYR A 75 15.32 -9.60 -11.77
CA TYR A 75 14.05 -8.87 -11.73
C TYR A 75 14.26 -7.39 -12.04
N ILE A 76 13.18 -6.74 -12.48
CA ILE A 76 13.08 -5.27 -12.52
C ILE A 76 12.47 -4.83 -11.19
N ASP A 77 12.98 -3.77 -10.58
CA ASP A 77 12.45 -3.22 -9.32
C ASP A 77 12.03 -1.76 -9.51
N ASN A 78 10.90 -1.39 -8.91
CA ASN A 78 10.46 -0.01 -8.83
C ASN A 78 10.94 0.58 -7.50
N PHE A 79 11.85 1.55 -7.55
CA PHE A 79 12.45 2.09 -6.33
C PHE A 79 11.41 2.75 -5.40
N SER A 80 11.33 2.25 -4.17
CA SER A 80 10.64 2.90 -3.06
C SER A 80 11.14 2.34 -1.73
N SER A 81 11.66 3.21 -0.86
CA SER A 81 12.14 2.81 0.47
C SER A 81 11.01 2.40 1.42
N GLY A 82 9.75 2.72 1.09
CA GLY A 82 8.59 2.46 1.94
C GLY A 82 8.38 3.44 3.10
N HIS A 83 9.23 4.47 3.23
CA HIS A 83 9.19 5.45 4.33
C HIS A 83 7.82 6.13 4.46
N ARG A 84 7.33 6.78 3.39
CA ARG A 84 6.01 7.44 3.36
C ARG A 84 4.88 6.52 3.85
N GLY A 85 4.79 5.29 3.34
CA GLY A 85 3.71 4.39 3.71
C GLY A 85 3.82 3.90 5.17
N ALA A 86 5.05 3.68 5.65
CA ALA A 86 5.29 3.31 7.04
C ALA A 86 4.90 4.46 8.00
N THR A 87 5.40 5.66 7.76
CA THR A 87 5.09 6.85 8.56
C THR A 87 3.59 7.19 8.51
N SER A 88 2.97 7.12 7.31
CA SER A 88 1.52 7.33 7.17
C SER A 88 0.70 6.33 8.00
N THR A 89 1.16 5.09 8.14
CA THR A 89 0.49 4.06 8.95
C THR A 89 0.41 4.47 10.41
N GLU A 90 1.49 5.03 10.96
CA GLU A 90 1.54 5.49 12.35
C GLU A 90 0.55 6.64 12.58
N TYR A 91 0.52 7.62 11.67
CA TYR A 91 -0.43 8.74 11.75
C TYR A 91 -1.89 8.31 11.56
N PHE A 92 -2.18 7.32 10.70
CA PHE A 92 -3.53 6.76 10.60
C PHE A 92 -3.97 6.06 11.88
N ILE A 93 -3.08 5.28 12.51
CA ILE A 93 -3.36 4.63 13.81
C ILE A 93 -3.58 5.69 14.89
N LYS A 94 -2.74 6.73 14.95
CA LYS A 94 -2.90 7.89 15.85
C LYS A 94 -4.26 8.58 15.65
N ALA A 95 -4.75 8.64 14.40
CA ALA A 95 -6.06 9.18 14.05
C ALA A 95 -7.24 8.21 14.29
N GLY A 96 -6.99 7.03 14.88
CA GLY A 96 -8.04 6.06 15.27
C GLY A 96 -8.45 5.08 14.18
N TYR A 97 -7.69 4.96 13.07
CA TYR A 97 -7.97 3.97 12.03
C TYR A 97 -7.40 2.60 12.42
N ALA A 98 -8.02 1.56 11.87
CA ALA A 98 -7.38 0.26 11.72
C ALA A 98 -6.67 0.19 10.37
N VAL A 99 -5.40 -0.22 10.35
CA VAL A 99 -4.55 -0.19 9.16
C VAL A 99 -4.21 -1.59 8.69
N ILE A 100 -4.51 -1.89 7.44
CA ILE A 100 -3.94 -3.01 6.69
C ILE A 100 -2.72 -2.47 5.95
N PHE A 101 -1.53 -2.81 6.43
CA PHE A 101 -0.26 -2.39 5.85
C PHE A 101 0.23 -3.46 4.86
N LEU A 102 -0.04 -3.24 3.57
CA LEU A 102 0.46 -4.07 2.46
C LEU A 102 1.82 -3.55 2.02
N TYR A 103 2.91 -4.28 2.28
CA TYR A 103 4.25 -3.72 2.17
C TYR A 103 5.27 -4.63 1.49
N ARG A 104 6.28 -4.03 0.84
CA ARG A 104 7.41 -4.76 0.26
C ARG A 104 8.31 -5.32 1.35
N ARG A 105 8.61 -6.62 1.31
CA ARG A 105 9.61 -7.24 2.20
C ARG A 105 10.95 -6.50 2.13
N GLY A 106 11.53 -6.21 3.28
CA GLY A 106 12.82 -5.51 3.40
C GLY A 106 12.74 -3.99 3.29
N THR A 107 11.56 -3.38 3.14
CA THR A 107 11.42 -1.91 3.19
C THR A 107 11.13 -1.41 4.60
N PHE A 108 11.14 -0.09 4.75
CA PHE A 108 10.82 0.59 6.00
C PHE A 108 9.52 0.08 6.65
N GLN A 109 9.54 -0.03 7.97
CA GLN A 109 8.43 -0.55 8.77
C GLN A 109 7.90 0.55 9.71
N PRO A 110 6.58 0.59 10.00
CA PRO A 110 6.04 1.46 11.03
C PRO A 110 6.74 1.24 12.37
N TYR A 111 6.95 2.33 13.11
CA TYR A 111 7.62 2.45 14.40
C TYR A 111 9.13 2.27 14.38
N CYS A 112 9.72 1.93 13.23
CA CYS A 112 11.16 1.72 13.10
C CYS A 112 11.92 2.98 12.65
N GLN A 113 11.28 4.16 12.59
CA GLN A 113 11.88 5.37 12.02
C GLN A 113 13.10 5.90 12.76
N SER A 114 13.09 5.76 14.09
CA SER A 114 14.17 6.19 14.97
C SER A 114 15.26 5.14 15.16
N LEU A 115 15.11 3.96 14.55
CA LEU A 115 16.10 2.88 14.62
C LEU A 115 17.17 3.09 13.54
N PRO A 116 18.41 2.68 13.80
CA PRO A 116 19.48 2.72 12.81
C PRO A 116 19.24 1.73 11.66
N GLU A 117 20.12 1.74 10.66
CA GLU A 117 19.99 0.88 9.47
C GLU A 117 20.12 -0.61 9.80
N ASP A 118 20.99 -0.97 10.74
CA ASP A 118 21.17 -2.35 11.24
C ASP A 118 20.80 -2.49 12.73
N PRO A 119 19.52 -2.42 13.11
CA PRO A 119 19.10 -2.38 14.52
C PRO A 119 19.61 -3.55 15.36
N LEU A 120 19.70 -4.74 14.79
CA LEU A 120 20.15 -5.92 15.53
C LEU A 120 21.62 -5.80 15.99
N LEU A 121 22.47 -5.23 15.15
CA LEU A 121 23.90 -5.08 15.42
C LEU A 121 24.20 -3.79 16.17
N GLU A 122 23.43 -2.74 15.93
CA GLU A 122 23.68 -1.41 16.48
C GLU A 122 22.94 -1.13 17.79
N CYS A 123 21.76 -1.71 18.00
CA CYS A 123 20.97 -1.45 19.19
C CYS A 123 21.17 -2.46 20.32
N PHE A 124 21.77 -3.62 20.09
CA PHE A 124 21.90 -4.67 21.10
C PHE A 124 23.36 -4.97 21.44
N GLU A 125 23.60 -5.34 22.70
CA GLU A 125 24.90 -5.77 23.21
C GLU A 125 24.75 -6.94 24.18
N CYS A 126 25.80 -7.72 24.36
CA CYS A 126 25.86 -8.78 25.37
C CYS A 126 26.22 -8.15 26.73
N SER A 127 25.39 -8.41 27.74
CA SER A 127 25.69 -8.13 29.14
C SER A 127 26.71 -9.13 29.70
N GLU A 128 27.32 -8.80 30.85
CA GLU A 128 28.30 -9.63 31.56
C GLU A 128 27.75 -11.03 31.92
N ASP A 129 26.43 -11.15 32.10
CA ASP A 129 25.71 -12.39 32.37
C ASP A 129 25.30 -13.17 31.11
N SER A 130 25.84 -12.83 29.94
CA SER A 130 25.49 -13.40 28.63
C SER A 130 24.04 -13.19 28.21
N THR A 131 23.31 -12.25 28.81
CA THR A 131 22.01 -11.82 28.32
C THR A 131 22.15 -10.75 27.24
N ILE A 132 21.17 -10.63 26.35
CA ILE A 132 21.14 -9.57 25.34
C ILE A 132 20.36 -8.38 25.91
N GLN A 133 20.99 -7.21 25.91
CA GLN A 133 20.37 -5.95 26.34
C GLN A 133 20.44 -4.89 25.25
N VAL A 134 19.57 -3.87 25.36
CA VAL A 134 19.59 -2.72 24.45
C VAL A 134 20.69 -1.74 24.89
N ARG A 135 21.50 -1.28 23.95
CA ARG A 135 22.52 -0.26 24.19
C ARG A 135 21.87 1.05 24.61
N GLN A 136 22.44 1.70 25.63
CA GLN A 136 21.91 2.91 26.25
C GLN A 136 21.44 4.00 25.25
N PRO A 137 22.18 4.33 24.16
CA PRO A 137 21.74 5.37 23.22
C PRO A 137 20.43 5.05 22.47
N HIS A 138 20.08 3.77 22.35
CA HIS A 138 18.92 3.30 21.58
C HIS A 138 17.76 2.79 22.45
N THR A 139 17.93 2.76 23.77
CA THR A 139 16.94 2.21 24.72
C THR A 139 15.54 2.76 24.50
N GLU A 140 15.38 4.08 24.48
CA GLU A 140 14.06 4.71 24.33
C GLU A 140 13.46 4.49 22.95
N ALA A 141 14.29 4.53 21.89
CA ALA A 141 13.84 4.29 20.52
C ALA A 141 13.35 2.85 20.33
N VAL A 142 14.12 1.85 20.79
CA VAL A 142 13.75 0.43 20.73
C VAL A 142 12.53 0.14 21.59
N LYS A 143 12.50 0.65 22.83
CA LYS A 143 11.38 0.46 23.75
C LYS A 143 10.08 0.99 23.14
N ARG A 144 10.11 2.21 22.59
CA ARG A 144 8.95 2.81 21.90
C ARG A 144 8.54 1.98 20.69
N ALA A 145 9.49 1.64 19.82
CA ALA A 145 9.23 0.86 18.61
C ALA A 145 8.56 -0.48 18.92
N VAL A 146 9.11 -1.22 19.89
CA VAL A 146 8.57 -2.51 20.31
C VAL A 146 7.21 -2.35 20.97
N SER A 147 7.08 -1.45 21.95
CA SER A 147 5.84 -1.23 22.70
C SER A 147 4.68 -0.83 21.78
N ASP A 148 4.89 0.20 20.94
CA ASP A 148 3.86 0.75 20.08
C ASP A 148 3.44 -0.24 18.99
N HIS A 149 4.41 -0.97 18.43
CA HIS A 149 4.12 -2.05 17.48
C HIS A 149 3.24 -3.14 18.08
N HIS A 150 3.60 -3.66 19.25
CA HIS A 150 2.85 -4.72 19.90
C HIS A 150 1.47 -4.24 20.35
N ALA A 151 1.37 -3.02 20.87
CA ALA A 151 0.10 -2.41 21.24
C ALA A 151 -0.83 -2.24 20.03
N ALA A 152 -0.30 -1.82 18.87
CA ALA A 152 -1.07 -1.68 17.64
C ALA A 152 -1.61 -3.03 17.14
N ILE A 153 -0.81 -4.10 17.17
CA ILE A 153 -1.27 -5.44 16.77
C ILE A 153 -2.29 -5.98 17.77
N ALA A 154 -1.97 -5.94 19.07
CA ALA A 154 -2.83 -6.50 20.12
C ALA A 154 -4.19 -5.77 20.20
N GLY A 155 -4.22 -4.46 19.95
CA GLY A 155 -5.45 -3.67 19.88
C GLY A 155 -6.26 -3.83 18.58
N GLY A 156 -5.78 -4.65 17.63
CA GLY A 156 -6.40 -4.85 16.33
C GLY A 156 -6.32 -3.63 15.41
N HIS A 157 -5.34 -2.75 15.64
CA HIS A 157 -5.12 -1.53 14.86
C HIS A 157 -4.20 -1.73 13.66
N LEU A 158 -3.39 -2.79 13.63
CA LEU A 158 -2.43 -3.03 12.56
C LEU A 158 -2.42 -4.49 12.11
N LEU A 159 -2.67 -4.72 10.82
CA LEU A 159 -2.43 -5.98 10.12
C LEU A 159 -1.34 -5.77 9.06
N LYS A 160 -0.28 -6.55 9.12
CA LYS A 160 0.84 -6.48 8.16
C LYS A 160 0.77 -7.61 7.15
N LEU A 161 0.78 -7.28 5.86
CA LEU A 161 0.76 -8.24 4.75
C LEU A 161 1.95 -7.97 3.82
N PRO A 162 2.95 -8.88 3.77
CA PRO A 162 4.13 -8.66 2.95
C PRO A 162 3.94 -9.11 1.49
N PHE A 163 4.50 -8.37 0.55
CA PHE A 163 4.66 -8.75 -0.85
C PHE A 163 6.10 -8.52 -1.33
N THR A 164 6.42 -9.06 -2.51
CA THR A 164 7.67 -8.80 -3.22
C THR A 164 7.40 -8.50 -4.69
N THR A 165 6.70 -9.39 -5.38
CA THR A 165 6.45 -9.26 -6.82
C THR A 165 5.16 -8.49 -7.11
N ILE A 166 5.03 -8.00 -8.34
CA ILE A 166 3.78 -7.43 -8.85
C ILE A 166 2.60 -8.41 -8.76
N PHE A 167 2.85 -9.71 -8.95
CA PHE A 167 1.83 -10.75 -8.84
C PHE A 167 1.32 -10.92 -7.42
N GLU A 168 2.22 -10.94 -6.42
CA GLU A 168 1.83 -10.99 -5.02
C GLU A 168 1.05 -9.72 -4.63
N TYR A 169 1.57 -8.56 -5.01
CA TYR A 169 0.94 -7.28 -4.72
C TYR A 169 -0.50 -7.21 -5.23
N LEU A 170 -0.75 -7.55 -6.50
CA LEU A 170 -2.08 -7.44 -7.10
C LEU A 170 -3.06 -8.49 -6.56
N GLN A 171 -2.62 -9.73 -6.33
CA GLN A 171 -3.46 -10.78 -5.72
C GLN A 171 -3.86 -10.43 -4.28
N ILE A 172 -2.92 -9.90 -3.48
CA ILE A 172 -3.22 -9.49 -2.10
C ILE A 172 -4.09 -8.24 -2.10
N LEU A 173 -3.82 -7.25 -2.96
CA LEU A 173 -4.62 -6.04 -3.08
C LEU A 173 -6.07 -6.36 -3.45
N GLN A 174 -6.29 -7.26 -4.42
CA GLN A 174 -7.63 -7.72 -4.78
C GLN A 174 -8.33 -8.37 -3.57
N SER A 175 -7.64 -9.27 -2.86
CA SER A 175 -8.18 -9.93 -1.66
C SER A 175 -8.56 -8.92 -0.56
N ILE A 176 -7.72 -7.91 -0.32
CA ILE A 176 -8.02 -6.81 0.62
C ILE A 176 -9.25 -6.04 0.14
N ALA A 177 -9.28 -5.64 -1.13
CA ALA A 177 -10.36 -4.84 -1.69
C ALA A 177 -11.72 -5.53 -1.60
N MET A 178 -11.78 -6.81 -1.99
CA MET A 178 -12.99 -7.61 -1.89
C MET A 178 -13.42 -7.80 -0.43
N SER A 179 -12.47 -7.95 0.51
CA SER A 179 -12.79 -8.10 1.93
C SER A 179 -13.31 -6.80 2.55
N MET A 180 -12.79 -5.65 2.11
CA MET A 180 -13.20 -4.32 2.58
C MET A 180 -14.46 -3.80 1.89
N LYS A 181 -15.03 -4.53 0.92
CA LYS A 181 -16.18 -4.10 0.13
C LYS A 181 -17.38 -3.72 0.99
N ASP A 182 -17.67 -4.54 2.00
CA ASP A 182 -18.84 -4.38 2.87
C ASP A 182 -18.67 -3.25 3.91
N LEU A 183 -17.45 -2.72 4.08
CA LEU A 183 -17.20 -1.55 4.92
C LEU A 183 -17.70 -0.24 4.27
N GLY A 184 -18.01 -0.27 2.97
CA GLY A 184 -18.59 0.86 2.26
C GLY A 184 -17.75 2.12 2.36
N SER A 185 -18.38 3.22 2.79
CA SER A 185 -17.74 4.53 2.94
C SER A 185 -16.70 4.58 4.06
N LEU A 186 -16.64 3.60 4.97
CA LEU A 186 -15.64 3.53 6.05
C LEU A 186 -14.29 2.97 5.61
N ALA A 187 -14.20 2.42 4.39
CA ALA A 187 -12.99 1.90 3.80
C ALA A 187 -12.18 2.99 3.09
N VAL A 188 -10.87 3.02 3.32
CA VAL A 188 -9.92 3.90 2.63
C VAL A 188 -8.84 3.08 1.92
N PHE A 189 -8.49 3.47 0.70
CA PHE A 189 -7.29 2.96 0.03
C PHE A 189 -6.27 4.07 -0.10
N TYR A 190 -5.12 3.92 0.55
CA TYR A 190 -3.97 4.82 0.48
C TYR A 190 -2.85 4.13 -0.31
N LEU A 191 -2.83 4.38 -1.62
CA LEU A 191 -2.06 3.58 -2.57
C LEU A 191 -0.66 4.19 -2.85
N ALA A 192 0.21 4.18 -1.84
CA ALA A 192 1.55 4.76 -1.89
C ALA A 192 2.66 3.82 -2.40
N ALA A 193 2.33 2.61 -2.87
CA ALA A 193 3.32 1.67 -3.42
C ALA A 193 3.79 2.11 -4.81
N ALA A 194 5.07 1.88 -5.11
CA ALA A 194 5.62 2.06 -6.44
C ALA A 194 5.38 0.78 -7.27
N VAL A 195 4.23 0.74 -7.93
CA VAL A 195 3.76 -0.42 -8.71
C VAL A 195 4.37 -0.37 -10.11
N SER A 196 4.86 -1.50 -10.60
CA SER A 196 5.40 -1.63 -11.95
C SER A 196 4.31 -1.42 -13.00
N ASP A 197 4.58 -0.57 -14.00
CA ASP A 197 3.64 -0.32 -15.12
C ASP A 197 3.70 -1.42 -16.20
N PHE A 198 4.80 -2.18 -16.22
CA PHE A 198 5.06 -3.24 -17.18
C PHE A 198 5.47 -4.52 -16.48
N TYR A 199 5.14 -5.68 -17.06
CA TYR A 199 5.52 -6.99 -16.52
C TYR A 199 5.74 -8.04 -17.62
N VAL A 200 6.32 -9.17 -17.26
CA VAL A 200 6.38 -10.37 -18.12
C VAL A 200 5.24 -11.31 -17.72
N PRO A 201 4.30 -11.66 -18.62
CA PRO A 201 3.25 -12.62 -18.30
C PRO A 201 3.85 -13.96 -17.89
N TRP A 202 3.35 -14.51 -16.78
CA TRP A 202 3.91 -15.72 -16.17
C TRP A 202 3.97 -16.93 -17.12
N LYS A 203 2.93 -17.12 -17.95
CA LYS A 203 2.85 -18.19 -18.96
C LYS A 203 3.92 -18.07 -20.06
N SER A 204 4.36 -16.86 -20.38
CA SER A 204 5.41 -16.61 -21.39
C SER A 204 6.81 -16.46 -20.77
N MET A 205 6.92 -16.51 -19.45
CA MET A 205 8.16 -16.29 -18.72
C MET A 205 9.05 -17.53 -18.81
N ALA A 206 10.35 -17.33 -19.03
CA ALA A 206 11.31 -18.43 -19.02
C ALA A 206 11.31 -19.14 -17.66
N GLU A 207 11.29 -20.47 -17.62
CA GLU A 207 11.29 -21.19 -16.34
C GLU A 207 12.61 -21.00 -15.57
N HIS A 208 13.73 -21.07 -16.29
CA HIS A 208 15.09 -21.05 -15.74
C HIS A 208 15.85 -19.78 -16.09
N LYS A 209 16.94 -19.52 -15.35
CA LYS A 209 17.89 -18.42 -15.59
C LYS A 209 18.22 -18.28 -17.08
N ILE A 210 17.94 -17.11 -17.64
CA ILE A 210 18.26 -16.79 -19.03
C ILE A 210 19.78 -16.78 -19.21
N GLN A 211 20.28 -17.55 -20.17
CA GLN A 211 21.71 -17.73 -20.43
C GLN A 211 22.28 -16.55 -21.24
N SER A 212 23.50 -16.13 -20.91
CA SER A 212 24.16 -14.96 -21.50
C SER A 212 25.05 -15.26 -22.72
N ALA A 213 25.07 -16.50 -23.19
CA ALA A 213 25.98 -16.94 -24.26
C ALA A 213 25.52 -16.54 -25.67
N SER A 214 24.28 -16.06 -25.83
CA SER A 214 23.62 -15.92 -27.13
C SER A 214 23.59 -14.49 -27.69
N GLY A 215 24.35 -13.55 -27.11
CA GLY A 215 24.37 -12.14 -27.52
C GLY A 215 23.48 -11.24 -26.65
N PRO A 216 23.03 -10.08 -27.16
CA PRO A 216 22.20 -9.14 -26.41
C PRO A 216 20.86 -9.78 -26.02
N LEU A 217 20.33 -9.37 -24.86
CA LEU A 217 19.05 -9.85 -24.35
C LEU A 217 17.94 -8.87 -24.71
N ASP A 218 17.06 -9.28 -25.62
CA ASP A 218 15.82 -8.56 -25.91
C ASP A 218 14.72 -9.06 -24.97
N MET A 219 14.09 -8.12 -24.25
CA MET A 219 12.96 -8.43 -23.36
C MET A 219 11.70 -7.71 -23.79
N ARG A 220 10.63 -8.49 -23.96
CA ARG A 220 9.30 -7.96 -24.23
C ARG A 220 8.50 -7.91 -22.93
N LEU A 221 8.16 -6.70 -22.51
CA LEU A 221 7.24 -6.45 -21.40
C LEU A 221 5.87 -6.07 -21.95
N VAL A 222 4.82 -6.42 -21.22
CA VAL A 222 3.45 -5.98 -21.51
C VAL A 222 2.99 -5.02 -20.41
N GLN A 223 2.00 -4.17 -20.72
CA GLN A 223 1.44 -3.26 -19.73
C GLN A 223 0.67 -4.03 -18.65
N VAL A 224 0.80 -3.61 -17.39
CA VAL A 224 -0.04 -4.12 -16.31
C VAL A 224 -1.48 -3.63 -16.53
N PRO A 225 -2.50 -4.49 -16.37
CA PRO A 225 -3.90 -4.08 -16.50
C PRO A 225 -4.23 -2.93 -15.55
N LYS A 226 -5.25 -2.12 -15.90
CA LYS A 226 -5.61 -0.91 -15.14
C LYS A 226 -6.40 -1.25 -13.86
N MET A 227 -5.75 -1.92 -12.91
CA MET A 227 -6.33 -2.48 -11.68
C MET A 227 -7.07 -1.45 -10.80
N LEU A 228 -6.66 -0.19 -10.82
CA LEU A 228 -7.35 0.90 -10.11
C LEU A 228 -8.79 1.10 -10.59
N SER A 229 -9.07 0.80 -11.86
CA SER A 229 -10.42 0.88 -12.41
C SER A 229 -11.31 -0.22 -11.83
N ALA A 230 -10.78 -1.42 -11.68
CA ALA A 230 -11.49 -2.56 -11.07
C ALA A 230 -11.74 -2.31 -9.58
N LEU A 231 -10.76 -1.73 -8.87
CA LEU A 231 -10.91 -1.30 -7.49
C LEU A 231 -12.13 -0.39 -7.31
N LYS A 232 -12.26 0.65 -8.14
CA LYS A 232 -13.36 1.64 -8.04
C LYS A 232 -14.69 1.19 -8.61
N LYS A 233 -14.74 0.17 -9.47
CA LYS A 233 -15.99 -0.29 -10.08
C LYS A 233 -16.58 -1.50 -9.37
N GLU A 234 -15.73 -2.45 -8.96
CA GLU A 234 -16.19 -3.80 -8.63
C GLU A 234 -15.72 -4.26 -7.25
N TRP A 235 -14.44 -4.05 -6.93
CA TRP A 235 -13.86 -4.61 -5.72
C TRP A 235 -14.25 -3.81 -4.48
N ALA A 236 -14.14 -2.49 -4.50
CA ALA A 236 -14.48 -1.60 -3.40
C ALA A 236 -15.05 -0.25 -3.89
N PRO A 237 -16.23 -0.24 -4.54
CA PRO A 237 -16.74 0.96 -5.23
C PRO A 237 -17.02 2.15 -4.30
N MET A 238 -17.48 1.87 -3.09
CA MET A 238 -17.79 2.87 -2.05
C MET A 238 -16.59 3.30 -1.22
N ALA A 239 -15.41 2.71 -1.43
CA ALA A 239 -14.23 3.07 -0.64
C ALA A 239 -13.64 4.42 -1.08
N PHE A 240 -13.12 5.16 -0.10
CA PHE A 240 -12.39 6.40 -0.31
C PHE A 240 -10.97 6.14 -0.81
N CYS A 241 -10.79 6.14 -2.13
CA CYS A 241 -9.49 5.88 -2.76
C CYS A 241 -8.62 7.13 -2.97
N ILE A 242 -7.35 7.01 -2.57
CA ILE A 242 -6.27 7.99 -2.69
C ILE A 242 -5.12 7.31 -3.42
N SER A 243 -4.60 7.96 -4.46
CA SER A 243 -3.45 7.44 -5.22
C SER A 243 -2.28 8.42 -5.20
N PHE A 244 -1.09 7.93 -5.55
CA PHE A 244 0.12 8.72 -5.57
C PHE A 244 0.65 8.91 -6.99
N LYS A 245 1.24 10.08 -7.24
CA LYS A 245 1.98 10.37 -8.46
C LYS A 245 3.33 10.95 -8.09
N LEU A 246 4.38 10.19 -8.40
CA LEU A 246 5.77 10.61 -8.27
C LEU A 246 6.30 11.00 -9.64
N GLU A 247 6.85 12.20 -9.75
CA GLU A 247 7.55 12.67 -10.95
C GLU A 247 8.84 13.39 -10.55
N THR A 248 9.74 13.56 -11.52
CA THR A 248 10.96 14.36 -11.37
C THR A 248 10.85 15.75 -12.00
N ASP A 249 9.78 15.99 -12.78
CA ASP A 249 9.50 17.28 -13.40
C ASP A 249 8.17 17.83 -12.86
N SER A 250 8.24 18.94 -12.13
CA SER A 250 7.10 19.60 -11.52
C SER A 250 6.09 20.15 -12.53
N LYS A 251 6.52 20.42 -13.78
CA LYS A 251 5.64 20.97 -14.83
C LYS A 251 4.57 19.97 -15.27
N ILE A 252 4.94 18.68 -15.33
CA ILE A 252 4.03 17.61 -15.76
C ILE A 252 3.34 16.92 -14.59
N LEU A 253 3.84 17.09 -13.37
CA LEU A 253 3.37 16.38 -12.18
C LEU A 253 1.88 16.64 -11.90
N LEU A 254 1.47 17.92 -11.89
CA LEU A 254 0.09 18.29 -11.59
C LEU A 254 -0.86 17.85 -12.70
N GLU A 255 -0.47 18.00 -13.97
CA GLU A 255 -1.26 17.54 -15.11
C GLU A 255 -1.47 16.01 -15.06
N LYS A 256 -0.42 15.25 -14.77
CA LYS A 256 -0.50 13.79 -14.60
C LYS A 256 -1.36 13.39 -13.40
N ALA A 257 -1.31 14.14 -12.31
CA ALA A 257 -2.15 13.89 -11.14
C ALA A 257 -3.64 14.14 -11.46
N GLU A 258 -3.98 15.24 -12.15
CA GLU A 258 -5.35 15.51 -12.61
C GLU A 258 -5.86 14.46 -13.60
N MET A 259 -5.00 14.04 -14.54
CA MET A 259 -5.35 12.96 -15.48
C MET A 259 -5.64 11.66 -14.73
N ALA A 260 -4.82 11.29 -13.73
CA ALA A 260 -5.04 10.09 -12.92
C ALA A 260 -6.35 10.19 -12.11
N LEU A 261 -6.62 11.36 -11.51
CA LEU A 261 -7.83 11.63 -10.75
C LEU A 261 -9.08 11.36 -11.61
N LYS A 262 -9.14 11.97 -12.82
CA LYS A 262 -10.27 11.81 -13.75
C LYS A 262 -10.37 10.39 -14.31
N LYS A 263 -9.25 9.82 -14.75
CA LYS A 263 -9.20 8.52 -15.40
C LYS A 263 -9.65 7.39 -14.48
N TYR A 264 -9.22 7.41 -13.22
CA TYR A 264 -9.52 6.34 -12.27
C TYR A 264 -10.61 6.71 -11.26
N ARG A 265 -11.19 7.91 -11.34
CA ARG A 265 -12.22 8.41 -10.42
C ARG A 265 -11.77 8.33 -8.95
N MET A 266 -10.53 8.76 -8.71
CA MET A 266 -9.99 8.86 -7.35
C MET A 266 -10.62 10.04 -6.63
N HIS A 267 -10.69 9.97 -5.30
CA HIS A 267 -11.12 11.12 -4.49
C HIS A 267 -9.99 12.13 -4.37
N MET A 268 -8.75 11.64 -4.25
CA MET A 268 -7.56 12.46 -4.10
C MET A 268 -6.38 11.81 -4.84
N VAL A 269 -5.51 12.64 -5.41
CA VAL A 269 -4.20 12.22 -5.91
C VAL A 269 -3.13 13.06 -5.22
N VAL A 270 -2.21 12.40 -4.51
CA VAL A 270 -1.07 13.05 -3.89
C VAL A 270 0.06 13.10 -4.91
N ALA A 271 0.38 14.32 -5.36
CA ALA A 271 1.48 14.63 -6.23
C ALA A 271 2.71 14.98 -5.39
N ASN A 272 3.82 14.28 -5.64
CA ASN A 272 5.08 14.53 -4.94
C ASN A 272 6.25 14.53 -5.93
N GLU A 273 7.05 15.59 -5.90
CA GLU A 273 8.30 15.64 -6.65
C GLU A 273 9.38 14.84 -5.91
N LEU A 274 10.18 14.07 -6.64
CA LEU A 274 11.17 13.18 -6.02
C LEU A 274 12.12 13.92 -5.06
N SER A 275 12.57 15.11 -5.42
CA SER A 275 13.54 15.94 -4.67
C SER A 275 12.97 16.46 -3.35
N THR A 276 11.70 16.89 -3.33
CA THR A 276 11.05 17.57 -2.20
C THR A 276 10.03 16.71 -1.46
N ARG A 277 9.85 15.44 -1.85
CA ARG A 277 8.80 14.53 -1.32
C ARG A 277 8.75 14.37 0.22
N LYS A 278 9.82 14.69 0.95
CA LYS A 278 9.83 14.64 2.43
C LYS A 278 9.39 15.97 3.07
N GLU A 279 9.44 17.05 2.32
CA GLU A 279 9.20 18.40 2.78
C GLU A 279 7.81 18.90 2.39
N GLU A 280 7.34 18.56 1.19
CA GLU A 280 6.04 18.99 0.70
C GLU A 280 5.41 18.01 -0.30
N VAL A 281 4.09 18.05 -0.36
CA VAL A 281 3.27 17.36 -1.37
C VAL A 281 2.11 18.25 -1.79
N THR A 282 1.65 18.09 -3.03
CA THR A 282 0.41 18.73 -3.49
C THR A 282 -0.70 17.69 -3.58
N VAL A 283 -1.79 17.92 -2.85
CA VAL A 283 -2.98 17.08 -2.89
C VAL A 283 -3.95 17.65 -3.92
N VAL A 284 -4.18 16.89 -4.99
CA VAL A 284 -5.08 17.24 -6.09
C VAL A 284 -6.43 16.56 -5.87
N THR A 285 -7.50 17.34 -5.87
CA THR A 285 -8.90 16.87 -5.82
C THR A 285 -9.66 17.37 -7.06
N GLY A 286 -10.96 17.07 -7.15
CA GLY A 286 -11.79 17.54 -8.27
C GLY A 286 -11.93 19.07 -8.33
N ASN A 287 -11.75 19.75 -7.20
CA ASN A 287 -12.08 21.18 -7.05
C ASN A 287 -10.87 22.05 -6.70
N GLU A 288 -9.79 21.46 -6.16
CA GLU A 288 -8.69 22.22 -5.58
C GLU A 288 -7.35 21.47 -5.64
N LYS A 289 -6.29 22.24 -5.46
CA LYS A 289 -4.91 21.77 -5.28
C LYS A 289 -4.41 22.34 -3.97
N ILE A 290 -4.14 21.47 -3.00
CA ILE A 290 -3.75 21.87 -1.64
C ILE A 290 -2.28 21.53 -1.45
N LEU A 291 -1.44 22.54 -1.20
CA LEU A 291 -0.06 22.32 -0.79
C LEU A 291 -0.02 21.92 0.69
N VAL A 292 0.63 20.80 0.98
CA VAL A 292 0.85 20.29 2.33
C VAL A 292 2.35 20.27 2.58
N CYS A 293 2.79 20.97 3.63
CA CYS A 293 4.21 21.10 3.97
C CYS A 293 4.47 20.53 5.36
N ARG A 294 5.66 19.97 5.52
CA ARG A 294 6.26 19.61 6.80
C ARG A 294 6.44 20.86 7.69
N ASP A 295 6.22 20.71 8.99
CA ASP A 295 6.54 21.76 9.96
C ASP A 295 8.05 21.85 10.19
N LYS A 296 8.69 22.82 9.52
CA LYS A 296 10.14 23.03 9.62
C LYS A 296 10.60 23.56 10.99
N THR A 297 9.68 23.97 11.86
CA THR A 297 10.04 24.42 13.22
C THR A 297 10.33 23.25 14.16
N GLN A 298 9.86 22.04 13.81
CA GLN A 298 10.06 20.82 14.58
C GLN A 298 10.95 19.85 13.80
N ALA A 299 12.11 19.52 14.35
CA ALA A 299 13.11 18.67 13.68
C ALA A 299 12.61 17.25 13.38
N ASP A 300 11.65 16.75 14.18
CA ASP A 300 11.09 15.40 14.10
C ASP A 300 9.71 15.35 13.42
N SER A 301 9.23 16.48 12.85
CA SER A 301 7.96 16.47 12.12
C SER A 301 8.09 15.67 10.83
N ASP A 302 6.99 15.10 10.35
CA ASP A 302 6.91 14.46 9.03
C ASP A 302 5.82 15.16 8.21
N VAL A 303 5.99 15.25 6.89
CA VAL A 303 4.94 15.78 5.99
C VAL A 303 3.66 14.92 6.04
N GLU A 304 3.80 13.66 6.46
CA GLU A 304 2.70 12.73 6.67
C GLU A 304 1.72 13.20 7.76
N GLU A 305 2.14 13.93 8.81
CA GLU A 305 1.22 14.40 9.85
C GLU A 305 0.10 15.30 9.29
N PRO A 306 0.41 16.48 8.70
CA PRO A 306 -0.61 17.34 8.13
C PRO A 306 -1.30 16.70 6.91
N LEU A 307 -0.63 15.79 6.19
CA LEU A 307 -1.25 15.05 5.09
C LEU A 307 -2.35 14.11 5.60
N ILE A 308 -2.09 13.34 6.65
CA ILE A 308 -3.08 12.44 7.24
C ILE A 308 -4.21 13.24 7.88
N GLU A 309 -3.92 14.35 8.57
CA GLU A 309 -4.97 15.24 9.10
C GLU A 309 -5.94 15.72 8.01
N LEU A 310 -5.41 16.18 6.87
CA LEU A 310 -6.20 16.58 5.72
C LEU A 310 -7.06 15.42 5.19
N ILE A 311 -6.46 14.23 5.01
CA ILE A 311 -7.15 13.04 4.50
C ILE A 311 -8.27 12.63 5.46
N VAL A 312 -8.01 12.61 6.76
CA VAL A 312 -8.99 12.25 7.79
C VAL A 312 -10.17 13.23 7.79
N GLY A 313 -9.91 14.53 7.59
CA GLY A 313 -10.96 15.53 7.42
C GLY A 313 -11.84 15.26 6.20
N ARG A 314 -11.22 15.01 5.03
CA ARG A 314 -11.95 14.72 3.77
C ARG A 314 -12.74 13.42 3.83
N HIS A 315 -12.15 12.38 4.39
CA HIS A 315 -12.84 11.10 4.56
C HIS A 315 -14.01 11.22 5.54
N SER A 316 -13.88 12.02 6.61
CA SER A 316 -14.99 12.28 7.54
C SER A 316 -16.18 12.97 6.87
N ALA A 317 -15.92 13.90 5.95
CA ALA A 317 -16.98 14.52 5.14
C ALA A 317 -17.62 13.49 4.19
N TYR A 318 -16.79 12.68 3.52
CA TYR A 318 -17.27 11.61 2.62
C TYR A 318 -18.19 10.59 3.31
N VAL A 319 -17.85 10.16 4.52
CA VAL A 319 -18.69 9.25 5.31
C VAL A 319 -20.05 9.90 5.59
N LYS A 320 -20.07 11.16 6.05
CA LYS A 320 -21.32 11.89 6.35
C LYS A 320 -22.20 12.08 5.12
N ASP A 321 -21.61 12.37 3.96
CA ASP A 321 -22.34 12.54 2.71
C ASP A 321 -22.88 11.22 2.16
N SER A 322 -22.27 10.08 2.54
CA SER A 322 -22.72 8.74 2.12
C SER A 322 -23.84 8.17 3.02
N ASP A 323 -24.01 8.72 4.22
CA ASP A 323 -25.10 8.38 5.15
C ASP A 323 -26.40 9.14 4.85
N LEU A 324 -26.35 10.11 3.92
CA LEU A 324 -27.48 10.92 3.42
C LEU A 324 -28.08 10.32 2.14
#